data_AF-A0A925F2X9-F1
#
_entry.id   AF-A0A925F2X9-F1
#
_cell.length_a   1.000
_cell.length_b   1.000
_cell.length_c   1.000
_cell.angle_alpha   90.00
_cell.angle_beta   90.00
_cell.angle_gamma   90.00
#
_symmetry.space_group_name_H-M   'P 1'
#
loop_
_entity.id
_entity.type
_entity.pdbx_description
1 polymer ?
#
loop_
_entity_poly.entity_id
_entity_poly.type
_entity_poly.pdbx_seq_one_letter_code
_entity_poly.pdbx_strand_id
1 'polypeptide(L)'
;MERKKWTAKAEVSEDLLKFREKRKWQLALRRYVLERNLSPAYASYFGLGIEQFRKWIEIHFTQELNWQNFGTAWQFGHIVPVAYFDFSTDNDLVLCWNFINIRVERIDLNRNNVSRIDVIAARPYFELLYKQTGYFHCLKMIEKISRIEASHTFIIPAIEEFIIENKEQLKIISSLSKDEFNNLNMGIGLTDILLEREILKKFG
;
A
#
# COMPACT_ATOMS: atom_id res chain seq x y z
N MET A 1 14.16 -47.36 11.45
CA MET A 1 14.35 -46.22 10.52
C MET A 1 13.07 -46.06 9.73
N GLU A 2 12.23 -45.08 10.07
CA GLU A 2 11.02 -44.77 9.29
C GLU A 2 11.43 -44.25 7.91
N ARG A 3 11.00 -44.96 6.85
CA ARG A 3 11.17 -44.48 5.47
C ARG A 3 10.36 -43.19 5.31
N LYS A 4 11.02 -42.09 4.95
CA LYS A 4 10.35 -40.84 4.57
C LYS A 4 9.29 -41.14 3.51
N LYS A 5 8.02 -40.90 3.84
CA LYS A 5 6.89 -41.01 2.90
C LYS A 5 7.19 -40.15 1.68
N TRP A 6 7.14 -40.77 0.50
CA TRP A 6 7.24 -40.04 -0.76
C TRP A 6 6.11 -39.02 -0.82
N THR A 7 6.49 -37.75 -0.87
CA THR A 7 5.57 -36.63 -1.08
C THR A 7 5.68 -36.26 -2.55
N ALA A 8 4.55 -36.19 -3.25
CA ALA A 8 4.52 -35.74 -4.63
C ALA A 8 5.21 -34.37 -4.74
N LYS A 9 6.05 -34.18 -5.77
CA LYS A 9 6.56 -32.85 -6.12
C LYS A 9 5.34 -32.00 -6.50
N ALA A 10 4.81 -31.25 -5.54
CA ALA A 10 3.80 -30.24 -5.82
C ALA A 10 4.38 -29.31 -6.90
N GLU A 11 3.61 -29.07 -7.97
CA GLU A 11 3.98 -28.07 -8.97
C GLU A 11 4.29 -26.76 -8.25
N VAL A 12 5.49 -26.25 -8.50
CA VAL A 12 5.98 -25.06 -7.83
C VAL A 12 5.34 -23.87 -8.55
N SER A 13 4.26 -23.33 -7.98
CA SER A 13 3.64 -22.12 -8.51
C SER A 13 4.53 -20.90 -8.33
N GLU A 14 4.36 -19.91 -9.20
CA GLU A 14 5.08 -18.63 -9.13
C GLU A 14 4.84 -17.91 -7.79
N ASP A 15 3.61 -17.96 -7.29
CA ASP A 15 3.25 -17.39 -5.99
C ASP A 15 3.99 -18.05 -4.83
N LEU A 16 4.17 -19.37 -4.90
CA LEU A 16 4.92 -20.12 -3.90
C LEU A 16 6.41 -19.75 -3.92
N LEU A 17 6.97 -19.50 -5.11
CA LEU A 17 8.35 -19.02 -5.26
C LEU A 17 8.50 -17.62 -4.65
N LYS A 18 7.63 -16.68 -5.01
CA LYS A 18 7.62 -15.31 -4.47
C LYS A 18 7.49 -15.32 -2.94
N PHE A 19 6.60 -16.14 -2.40
CA PHE A 19 6.44 -16.29 -0.95
C PHE A 19 7.71 -16.81 -0.28
N ARG A 20 8.36 -17.83 -0.85
CA ARG A 20 9.62 -18.39 -0.33
C ARG A 20 10.75 -17.38 -0.37
N GLU A 21 10.90 -16.66 -1.48
CA GLU A 21 11.90 -15.61 -1.62
C GLU A 21 11.68 -14.50 -0.58
N LYS A 22 10.48 -13.96 -0.48
CA LYS A 22 10.12 -12.99 0.56
C LYS A 22 10.54 -13.46 1.95
N ARG A 23 10.25 -14.72 2.30
CA ARG A 23 10.60 -15.28 3.62
C ARG A 23 12.12 -15.39 3.84
N LYS A 24 12.90 -15.70 2.80
CA LYS A 24 14.38 -15.71 2.88
C LYS A 24 14.92 -14.32 3.23
N TRP A 25 14.46 -13.29 2.52
CA TRP A 25 14.86 -11.92 2.76
C TRP A 25 14.47 -11.41 4.16
N GLN A 26 13.24 -11.69 4.61
CA GLN A 26 12.80 -11.35 5.96
C GLN A 26 13.68 -12.01 7.03
N LEU A 27 14.03 -13.29 6.85
CA LEU A 27 14.90 -14.00 7.76
C LEU A 27 16.32 -13.42 7.75
N ALA A 28 16.85 -13.10 6.57
CA ALA A 28 18.16 -12.47 6.42
C ALA A 28 18.22 -11.11 7.14
N LEU A 29 17.24 -10.23 6.91
CA LEU A 29 17.14 -8.94 7.59
C LEU A 29 17.04 -9.10 9.11
N ARG A 30 16.19 -10.03 9.56
CA ARG A 30 16.02 -10.31 10.99
C ARG A 30 17.33 -10.71 11.64
N ARG A 31 18.05 -11.68 11.05
CA ARG A 31 19.35 -12.13 11.57
C ARG A 31 20.40 -11.01 11.53
N TYR A 32 20.41 -10.22 10.46
CA TYR A 32 21.33 -9.11 10.30
C TYR A 32 21.16 -8.05 11.40
N VAL A 33 19.93 -7.64 11.68
CA VAL A 33 19.64 -6.55 12.63
C VAL A 33 19.58 -7.04 14.07
N LEU A 34 18.88 -8.16 14.35
CA LEU A 34 18.66 -8.65 15.71
C LEU A 34 19.86 -9.42 16.25
N GLU A 35 20.40 -10.33 15.46
CA GLU A 35 21.46 -11.26 15.88
C GLU A 35 22.86 -10.74 15.51
N ARG A 36 22.95 -9.60 14.80
CA ARG A 36 24.20 -9.02 14.30
C ARG A 36 24.97 -9.98 13.37
N ASN A 37 24.25 -10.88 12.71
CA ASN A 37 24.84 -11.86 11.82
C ASN A 37 25.17 -11.23 10.47
N LEU A 38 26.44 -11.33 10.05
CA LEU A 38 26.85 -10.87 8.73
C LEU A 38 26.13 -11.66 7.64
N SER A 39 25.69 -10.95 6.60
CA SER A 39 24.96 -11.54 5.49
C SER A 39 25.45 -10.94 4.17
N PRO A 40 26.64 -11.33 3.67
CA PRO A 40 27.24 -10.70 2.49
C PRO A 40 26.33 -10.69 1.25
N ALA A 41 25.48 -11.72 1.10
CA ALA A 41 24.57 -11.83 -0.02
C ALA A 41 23.37 -10.86 0.04
N TYR A 42 23.06 -10.28 1.20
CA TYR A 42 21.86 -9.45 1.42
C TYR A 42 22.16 -8.06 1.98
N ALA A 43 23.29 -7.89 2.69
CA ALA A 43 23.59 -6.68 3.45
C ALA A 43 23.68 -5.41 2.59
N SER A 44 24.16 -5.53 1.34
CA SER A 44 24.26 -4.40 0.41
C SER A 44 22.91 -3.76 0.08
N TYR A 45 21.83 -4.54 0.13
CA TYR A 45 20.46 -4.08 -0.19
C TYR A 45 19.82 -3.30 0.97
N PHE A 46 20.30 -3.49 2.19
CA PHE A 46 19.74 -2.86 3.39
C PHE A 46 20.09 -1.38 3.51
N GLY A 47 21.15 -0.92 2.85
CA GLY A 47 21.54 0.49 2.78
C GLY A 47 22.18 1.06 4.05
N LEU A 48 22.29 0.28 5.13
CA LEU A 48 22.99 0.63 6.36
C LEU A 48 23.78 -0.55 6.91
N GLY A 49 24.89 -0.26 7.61
CA GLY A 49 25.56 -1.23 8.46
C GLY A 49 24.70 -1.60 9.68
N ILE A 50 25.00 -2.74 10.32
CA ILE A 50 24.22 -3.31 11.43
C ILE A 50 23.90 -2.26 12.51
N GLU A 51 24.91 -1.56 13.04
CA GLU A 51 24.70 -0.62 14.14
C GLU A 51 23.89 0.61 13.71
N GLN A 52 24.06 1.11 12.48
CA GLN A 52 23.26 2.22 11.97
C GLN A 52 21.82 1.78 11.73
N PHE A 53 21.60 0.56 11.23
CA PHE A 53 20.27 0.00 11.04
C PHE A 53 19.55 -0.14 12.40
N ARG A 54 20.25 -0.62 13.43
CA ARG A 54 19.67 -0.70 14.78
C ARG A 54 19.28 0.66 15.32
N LYS A 55 20.15 1.68 15.17
CA LYS A 55 19.81 3.07 15.54
C LYS A 55 18.60 3.59 14.78
N TRP A 56 18.50 3.29 13.48
CA TRP A 56 17.34 3.63 12.67
C TRP A 56 16.05 3.05 13.26
N ILE A 57 16.05 1.77 13.61
CA ILE A 57 14.89 1.10 14.22
C ILE A 57 14.54 1.70 15.59
N GLU A 58 15.54 2.03 16.41
CA GLU A 58 15.35 2.64 17.74
C GLU A 58 14.67 4.01 17.68
N ILE A 59 14.87 4.79 16.60
CA ILE A 59 14.16 6.07 16.40
C ILE A 59 12.64 5.87 16.32
N HIS A 60 12.18 4.69 15.90
CA HIS A 60 10.76 4.37 15.79
C HIS A 60 10.16 3.74 17.05
N PHE A 61 10.96 3.46 18.09
CA PHE A 61 10.43 2.89 19.33
C PHE A 61 9.66 3.93 20.15
N THR A 62 8.50 3.52 20.64
CA THR A 62 7.78 4.24 21.72
C THR A 62 8.19 3.66 23.07
N GLN A 63 7.72 4.25 24.18
CA GLN A 63 8.06 3.78 25.54
C GLN A 63 7.77 2.29 25.79
N GLU A 64 6.85 1.69 25.04
CA GLU A 64 6.43 0.29 25.18
C GLU A 64 7.23 -0.68 24.29
N LEU A 65 8.02 -0.18 23.33
CA LEU A 65 8.72 -1.00 22.34
C LEU A 65 10.22 -1.06 22.62
N ASN A 66 10.79 -2.26 22.55
CA ASN A 66 12.21 -2.48 22.75
C ASN A 66 12.67 -3.76 22.05
N TRP A 67 13.97 -4.00 22.00
CA TRP A 67 14.51 -5.19 21.30
C TRP A 67 14.06 -6.52 21.92
N GLN A 68 13.77 -6.56 23.22
CA GLN A 68 13.39 -7.78 23.94
C GLN A 68 11.97 -8.23 23.61
N ASN A 69 11.08 -7.32 23.20
CA ASN A 69 9.70 -7.63 22.82
C ASN A 69 9.46 -7.70 21.30
N PHE A 70 10.52 -7.93 20.51
CA PHE A 70 10.39 -8.28 19.10
C PHE A 70 9.64 -9.61 18.93
N GLY A 71 8.68 -9.65 18.01
CA GLY A 71 7.83 -10.80 17.71
C GLY A 71 6.65 -10.97 18.67
N THR A 72 6.60 -10.23 19.78
CA THR A 72 5.46 -10.20 20.71
C THR A 72 4.72 -8.86 20.65
N ALA A 73 5.43 -7.73 20.77
CA ALA A 73 4.86 -6.38 20.72
C ALA A 73 5.03 -5.73 19.34
N TRP A 74 6.13 -6.00 18.64
CA TRP A 74 6.40 -5.41 17.33
C TRP A 74 7.21 -6.33 16.40
N GLN A 75 7.22 -6.01 15.11
CA GLN A 75 7.99 -6.69 14.06
C GLN A 75 8.46 -5.69 13.00
N PHE A 76 9.31 -6.14 12.06
CA PHE A 76 9.66 -5.34 10.89
C PHE A 76 8.48 -5.25 9.92
N GLY A 77 8.08 -4.03 9.60
CA GLY A 77 7.09 -3.71 8.56
C GLY A 77 7.75 -3.04 7.37
N HIS A 78 7.04 -3.01 6.24
CA HIS A 78 7.44 -2.22 5.06
C HIS A 78 6.52 -1.01 4.89
N ILE A 79 7.09 0.14 4.53
CA ILE A 79 6.32 1.35 4.22
C ILE A 79 5.54 1.15 2.91
N VAL A 80 6.25 0.83 1.83
CA VAL A 80 5.67 0.34 0.59
C VAL A 80 5.65 -1.20 0.64
N PRO A 81 4.48 -1.85 0.48
CA PRO A 81 4.39 -3.30 0.60
C PRO A 81 5.28 -4.05 -0.41
N VAL A 82 5.90 -5.14 0.07
CA VAL A 82 6.76 -6.04 -0.73
C VAL A 82 6.10 -6.51 -2.04
N ALA A 83 4.76 -6.63 -2.05
CA ALA A 83 4.00 -7.10 -3.20
C ALA A 83 4.15 -6.21 -4.45
N TYR A 84 4.58 -4.95 -4.29
CA TYR A 84 4.78 -4.01 -5.40
C TYR A 84 6.19 -4.06 -6.00
N PHE A 85 7.08 -4.89 -5.47
CA PHE A 85 8.47 -5.00 -5.91
C PHE A 85 8.70 -6.30 -6.69
N ASP A 86 9.46 -6.18 -7.78
CA ASP A 86 9.90 -7.28 -8.62
C ASP A 86 11.24 -7.84 -8.12
N PHE A 87 11.19 -9.07 -7.63
CA PHE A 87 12.33 -9.78 -7.05
C PHE A 87 13.33 -10.27 -8.10
N SER A 88 13.01 -10.15 -9.39
CA SER A 88 13.94 -10.45 -10.49
C SER A 88 14.90 -9.31 -10.80
N THR A 89 14.72 -8.13 -10.19
CA THR A 89 15.55 -6.96 -10.45
C THR A 89 16.23 -6.43 -9.19
N ASP A 90 17.54 -6.23 -9.27
CA ASP A 90 18.33 -5.74 -8.14
C ASP A 90 17.88 -4.35 -7.67
N ASN A 91 17.46 -3.48 -8.59
CA ASN A 91 16.98 -2.14 -8.25
C ASN A 91 15.73 -2.20 -7.34
N ASP A 92 14.78 -3.09 -7.63
CA ASP A 92 13.59 -3.26 -6.79
C ASP A 92 13.95 -3.94 -5.47
N LEU A 93 14.89 -4.90 -5.45
CA LEU A 93 15.37 -5.50 -4.21
C LEU A 93 16.06 -4.45 -3.31
N VAL A 94 16.90 -3.58 -3.87
CA VAL A 94 17.55 -2.50 -3.14
C VAL A 94 16.50 -1.57 -2.55
N LEU A 95 15.51 -1.12 -3.32
CA LEU A 95 14.47 -0.22 -2.81
C LEU A 95 13.56 -0.91 -1.77
N CYS A 96 13.18 -2.16 -2.02
CA CYS A 96 12.29 -2.93 -1.15
C CYS A 96 12.90 -3.10 0.24
N TRP A 97 14.18 -3.48 0.30
CA TRP A 97 14.87 -3.85 1.54
C TRP A 97 15.72 -2.72 2.14
N ASN A 98 15.79 -1.56 1.50
CA ASN A 98 16.47 -0.39 2.04
C ASN A 98 15.86 0.02 3.38
N PHE A 99 16.69 0.48 4.32
CA PHE A 99 16.24 0.94 5.63
C PHE A 99 15.12 1.99 5.55
N ILE A 100 15.10 2.86 4.51
CA ILE A 100 14.03 3.87 4.36
C ILE A 100 12.65 3.25 4.11
N ASN A 101 12.58 2.01 3.66
CA ASN A 101 11.34 1.29 3.45
C ASN A 101 11.00 0.36 4.63
N ILE A 102 11.88 0.23 5.63
CA ILE A 102 11.67 -0.61 6.81
C ILE A 102 11.23 0.23 7.99
N ARG A 103 10.17 -0.20 8.68
CA ARG A 103 9.64 0.43 9.89
C ARG A 103 9.41 -0.56 11.02
N VAL A 104 9.18 -0.04 12.22
CA VAL A 104 8.61 -0.79 13.35
C VAL A 104 7.10 -0.89 13.17
N GLU A 105 6.55 -2.10 13.23
CA GLU A 105 5.13 -2.38 13.12
C GLU A 105 4.64 -3.09 14.38
N ARG A 106 3.69 -2.49 15.10
CA ARG A 106 3.10 -3.10 16.31
C ARG A 106 2.22 -4.29 15.95
N ILE A 107 2.27 -5.35 16.75
CA ILE A 107 1.53 -6.60 16.53
C ILE A 107 0.12 -6.57 17.13
N ASP A 108 -0.10 -5.74 18.16
CA ASP A 108 -1.34 -5.62 18.93
C ASP A 108 -2.44 -4.78 18.24
N LEU A 109 -2.08 -3.89 17.32
CA LEU A 109 -3.04 -3.15 16.50
C LEU A 109 -3.61 -4.08 15.42
N ASN A 110 -4.76 -4.69 15.71
CA ASN A 110 -5.67 -5.43 14.82
C ASN A 110 -5.17 -5.62 13.37
N ARG A 111 -4.83 -6.87 13.04
CA ARG A 111 -4.44 -7.41 11.71
C ARG A 111 -5.37 -7.01 10.53
N ASN A 112 -6.50 -6.37 10.80
CA ASN A 112 -7.56 -6.10 9.83
C ASN A 112 -7.66 -4.64 9.33
N ASN A 113 -6.91 -3.67 9.88
CA ASN A 113 -7.03 -2.26 9.44
C ASN A 113 -5.73 -1.51 9.09
N VAL A 114 -4.55 -2.04 9.42
CA VAL A 114 -3.26 -1.36 9.14
C VAL A 114 -2.52 -1.97 7.92
N SER A 115 -3.03 -3.08 7.39
CA SER A 115 -2.41 -3.92 6.34
C SER A 115 -2.38 -3.32 4.93
N ARG A 116 -2.95 -2.14 4.75
CA ARG A 116 -2.72 -1.32 3.56
C ARG A 116 -2.38 0.07 4.04
N ILE A 117 -1.11 0.35 4.29
CA ILE A 117 -0.65 1.67 3.85
C ILE A 117 -0.92 1.66 2.36
N ASP A 118 -1.97 2.38 1.99
CA ASP A 118 -2.23 2.69 0.60
C ASP A 118 -0.91 3.21 0.04
N VAL A 119 -0.42 2.63 -1.05
CA VAL A 119 0.82 3.08 -1.69
C VAL A 119 0.76 4.60 -1.93
N ILE A 120 -0.46 5.12 -2.16
CA ILE A 120 -0.78 6.54 -2.26
C ILE A 120 -0.41 7.29 -0.98
N ALA A 121 -0.70 6.74 0.21
CA ALA A 121 -0.35 7.35 1.50
C ALA A 121 1.15 7.31 1.81
N ALA A 122 1.94 6.44 1.17
CA ALA A 122 3.39 6.39 1.33
C ALA A 122 4.11 7.50 0.54
N ARG A 123 3.54 8.00 -0.56
CA ARG A 123 4.20 8.98 -1.44
C ARG A 123 4.56 10.30 -0.71
N PRO A 124 3.64 10.95 0.03
CA PRO A 124 3.95 12.20 0.73
C PRO A 124 5.08 12.05 1.75
N TYR A 125 5.22 10.88 2.38
CA TYR A 125 6.31 10.58 3.30
C TYR A 125 7.67 10.65 2.60
N PHE A 126 7.83 9.96 1.46
CA PHE A 126 9.09 9.98 0.71
C PHE A 126 9.35 11.32 0.03
N GLU A 127 8.31 12.02 -0.45
CA GLU A 127 8.42 13.38 -0.98
C GLU A 127 8.95 14.36 0.06
N LEU A 128 8.42 14.32 1.29
CA LEU A 128 8.86 15.18 2.38
C LEU A 128 10.32 14.88 2.75
N LEU A 129 10.67 13.60 2.92
CA LEU A 129 12.04 13.19 3.23
C LEU A 129 13.02 13.62 2.13
N TYR A 130 12.68 13.40 0.85
CA TYR A 130 13.52 13.82 -0.25
C TYR A 130 13.69 15.34 -0.28
N LYS A 131 12.60 16.10 -0.12
CA LYS A 131 12.64 17.57 -0.06
C LYS A 131 13.55 18.09 1.07
N GLN A 132 13.53 17.44 2.23
CA GLN A 132 14.30 17.87 3.40
C GLN A 132 15.76 17.41 3.38
N THR A 133 16.04 16.23 2.81
CA THR A 133 17.36 15.58 2.94
C THR A 133 18.14 15.47 1.63
N GLY A 134 17.46 15.59 0.48
CA GLY A 134 18.03 15.30 -0.84
C GLY A 134 18.37 13.82 -1.06
N TYR A 135 17.92 12.91 -0.18
CA TYR A 135 18.38 11.52 -0.23
C TYR A 135 17.86 10.77 -1.46
N PHE A 136 18.77 10.37 -2.35
CA PHE A 136 18.46 9.81 -3.67
C PHE A 136 17.52 8.60 -3.66
N HIS A 137 17.64 7.70 -2.68
CA HIS A 137 16.76 6.54 -2.60
C HIS A 137 15.30 6.92 -2.31
N CYS A 138 15.03 8.07 -1.66
CA CYS A 138 13.67 8.59 -1.51
C CYS A 138 13.10 8.99 -2.87
N LEU A 139 13.89 9.67 -3.72
CA LEU A 139 13.48 10.01 -5.09
C LEU A 139 13.14 8.73 -5.88
N LYS A 140 13.96 7.70 -5.79
CA LYS A 140 13.71 6.41 -6.44
C LYS A 140 12.46 5.70 -5.93
N MET A 141 12.18 5.82 -4.64
CA MET A 141 10.93 5.30 -4.08
C MET A 141 9.70 6.08 -4.59
N ILE A 142 9.79 7.41 -4.73
CA ILE A 142 8.73 8.24 -5.32
C ILE A 142 8.47 7.80 -6.76
N GLU A 143 9.51 7.65 -7.59
CA GLU A 143 9.39 7.16 -8.98
C GLU A 143 8.70 5.78 -9.02
N LYS A 144 9.06 4.87 -8.11
CA LYS A 144 8.44 3.55 -7.98
C LYS A 144 6.95 3.65 -7.66
N ILE A 145 6.57 4.48 -6.69
CA ILE A 145 5.19 4.73 -6.31
C ILE A 145 4.38 5.29 -7.49
N SER A 146 4.90 6.28 -8.21
CA SER A 146 4.21 6.84 -9.38
C SER A 146 3.94 5.82 -10.48
N ARG A 147 4.86 4.86 -10.71
CA ARG A 147 4.63 3.77 -11.67
C ARG A 147 3.52 2.82 -11.20
N ILE A 148 3.47 2.53 -9.90
CA ILE A 148 2.40 1.71 -9.30
C ILE A 148 1.06 2.43 -9.46
N GLU A 149 0.98 3.72 -9.16
CA GLU A 149 -0.24 4.53 -9.33
C GLU A 149 -0.73 4.52 -10.79
N ALA A 150 0.19 4.70 -11.75
CA ALA A 150 -0.13 4.66 -13.17
C ALA A 150 -0.65 3.28 -13.62
N SER A 151 -0.11 2.19 -13.07
CA SER A 151 -0.53 0.83 -13.45
C SER A 151 -1.88 0.41 -12.84
N HIS A 152 -2.34 1.09 -11.79
CA HIS A 152 -3.64 0.82 -11.14
C HIS A 152 -4.74 1.81 -11.57
N THR A 153 -4.38 2.88 -12.28
CA THR A 153 -5.33 3.82 -12.86
C THR A 153 -5.86 3.24 -14.17
N PHE A 154 -6.93 2.45 -14.08
CA PHE A 154 -7.66 2.02 -15.26
C PHE A 154 -8.80 3.01 -15.51
N ILE A 155 -8.65 3.87 -16.50
CA ILE A 155 -9.82 4.57 -17.08
C ILE A 155 -10.56 3.50 -17.89
N ILE A 156 -11.80 3.22 -17.50
CA ILE A 156 -12.69 2.36 -18.27
C ILE A 156 -13.39 3.31 -19.26
N PRO A 157 -13.10 3.24 -20.58
CA PRO A 157 -13.61 4.22 -21.54
C PRO A 157 -15.15 4.33 -21.52
N ALA A 158 -15.85 3.21 -21.31
CA ALA A 158 -17.31 3.19 -21.19
C ALA A 158 -17.84 3.97 -19.97
N ILE A 159 -17.08 4.02 -18.86
CA ILE A 159 -17.46 4.83 -17.69
C ILE A 159 -17.25 6.32 -18.01
N GLU A 160 -16.14 6.65 -18.66
CA GLU A 160 -15.85 8.02 -19.07
C GLU A 160 -16.92 8.54 -20.05
N GLU A 161 -17.25 7.75 -21.07
CA GLU A 161 -18.29 8.05 -22.05
C GLU A 161 -19.65 8.24 -21.38
N PHE A 162 -20.07 7.33 -20.50
CA PHE A 162 -21.32 7.46 -19.75
C PHE A 162 -21.39 8.78 -18.96
N ILE A 163 -20.30 9.16 -18.26
CA ILE A 163 -20.26 10.40 -17.49
C ILE A 163 -20.33 11.63 -18.42
N ILE A 164 -19.62 11.61 -19.54
CA ILE A 164 -19.60 12.70 -20.52
C ILE A 164 -20.99 12.90 -21.14
N GLU A 165 -21.61 11.82 -21.61
CA GLU A 165 -22.93 11.84 -22.25
C GLU A 165 -24.03 12.33 -21.30
N ASN A 166 -23.95 11.95 -20.03
CA ASN A 166 -24.99 12.23 -19.04
C ASN A 166 -24.66 13.42 -18.12
N LYS A 167 -23.56 14.14 -18.38
CA LYS A 167 -22.99 15.14 -17.45
C LYS A 167 -24.00 16.19 -16.95
N GLU A 168 -24.78 16.78 -17.86
CA GLU A 168 -25.76 17.81 -17.49
C GLU A 168 -26.93 17.23 -16.70
N GLN A 169 -27.41 16.04 -17.06
CA GLN A 169 -28.44 15.34 -16.29
C GLN A 169 -27.94 14.96 -14.89
N LEU A 170 -26.74 14.40 -14.78
CA LEU A 170 -26.12 14.05 -13.49
C LEU A 170 -26.00 15.27 -12.57
N LYS A 171 -25.63 16.44 -13.13
CA LYS A 171 -25.57 17.69 -12.38
C LYS A 171 -26.95 18.10 -11.83
N ILE A 172 -28.00 17.98 -12.63
CA ILE A 172 -29.37 18.26 -12.19
C ILE A 172 -29.80 17.27 -11.11
N ILE A 173 -29.59 15.97 -11.34
CA ILE A 173 -29.91 14.89 -10.41
C ILE A 173 -29.24 15.11 -9.05
N SER A 174 -27.99 15.59 -9.03
CA SER A 174 -27.26 15.91 -7.79
C SER A 174 -27.89 17.03 -6.96
N SER A 175 -28.79 17.83 -7.55
CA SER A 175 -29.52 18.92 -6.89
C SER A 175 -30.92 18.53 -6.41
N LEU A 176 -31.36 17.30 -6.65
CA LEU A 176 -32.69 16.84 -6.24
C LEU A 176 -32.77 16.63 -4.73
N SER A 177 -33.90 17.00 -4.14
CA SER A 177 -34.27 16.61 -2.78
C SER A 177 -34.61 15.11 -2.74
N LYS A 178 -34.73 14.55 -1.52
CA LYS A 178 -35.06 13.13 -1.35
C LYS A 178 -36.38 12.75 -2.02
N ASP A 179 -37.40 13.59 -1.90
CA ASP A 179 -38.73 13.33 -2.45
C ASP A 179 -38.72 13.42 -3.98
N GLU A 180 -38.04 14.42 -4.54
CA GLU A 180 -37.87 14.56 -5.99
C GLU A 180 -37.05 13.39 -6.58
N PHE A 181 -36.03 12.91 -5.87
CA PHE A 181 -35.26 11.75 -6.30
C PHE A 181 -36.09 10.47 -6.23
N ASN A 182 -36.97 10.31 -5.23
CA ASN A 182 -37.92 9.21 -5.18
C ASN A 182 -38.93 9.27 -6.33
N ASN A 183 -39.42 10.45 -6.69
CA ASN A 183 -40.27 10.65 -7.86
C ASN A 183 -39.55 10.23 -9.15
N LEU A 184 -38.27 10.59 -9.30
CA LEU A 184 -37.45 10.14 -10.43
C LEU A 184 -37.33 8.60 -10.46
N ASN A 185 -37.10 7.96 -9.31
CA ASN A 185 -37.04 6.49 -9.20
C ASN A 185 -38.39 5.80 -9.50
N MET A 186 -39.51 6.49 -9.27
CA MET A 186 -40.85 6.01 -9.64
C MET A 186 -41.16 6.18 -11.14
N GLY A 187 -40.21 6.72 -11.92
CA GLY A 187 -40.33 6.90 -13.36
C GLY A 187 -40.89 8.25 -13.79
N ILE A 188 -41.06 9.20 -12.86
CA ILE A 188 -41.45 10.57 -13.21
C ILE A 188 -40.28 11.25 -13.95
N GLY A 189 -40.58 11.89 -15.08
CA GLY A 189 -39.57 12.53 -15.91
C GLY A 189 -38.84 13.66 -15.17
N LEU A 190 -37.52 13.79 -15.39
CA LEU A 190 -36.71 14.83 -14.76
C LEU A 190 -37.24 16.24 -15.03
N THR A 191 -37.74 16.49 -16.24
CA THR A 191 -38.36 17.76 -16.63
C THR A 191 -39.60 18.08 -15.80
N ASP A 192 -40.45 17.08 -15.53
CA ASP A 192 -41.70 17.26 -14.78
C ASP A 192 -41.41 17.57 -13.32
N ILE A 193 -40.41 16.88 -12.74
CA ILE A 193 -39.91 17.14 -11.39
C ILE A 193 -39.38 18.57 -11.26
N LEU A 194 -38.61 19.05 -12.24
CA LEU A 194 -38.11 20.42 -12.24
C LEU A 194 -39.22 21.46 -12.41
N LEU A 195 -40.25 21.15 -13.21
CA LEU A 195 -41.41 22.02 -13.38
C LEU A 195 -42.20 22.14 -12.07
N GLU A 196 -42.46 21.02 -11.40
CA GLU A 196 -43.13 20.99 -10.10
C GLU A 196 -42.35 21.81 -9.06
N ARG A 197 -41.02 21.65 -9.02
CA ARG A 197 -40.13 22.47 -8.19
C ARG A 197 -40.28 23.96 -8.46
N GLU A 198 -40.32 24.39 -9.72
CA GLU A 198 -40.50 25.80 -10.06
C GLU A 198 -41.87 26.34 -9.66
N ILE A 199 -42.92 25.53 -9.81
CA ILE A 199 -44.28 25.90 -9.41
C ILE A 199 -44.34 26.07 -7.89
N LEU A 200 -43.82 25.10 -7.13
CA LEU A 200 -43.77 25.18 -5.66
C LEU A 200 -42.95 26.39 -5.19
N LYS A 201 -41.86 26.75 -5.87
CA LYS A 201 -41.10 27.98 -5.56
C LYS A 201 -41.86 29.28 -5.85
N LYS A 202 -42.78 29.28 -6.81
CA LYS A 202 -43.55 30.47 -7.21
C LYS A 202 -44.84 30.65 -6.39
N PHE A 203 -45.40 29.56 -5.86
CA PHE A 203 -46.73 29.54 -5.25
C PHE A 203 -46.79 28.97 -3.83
N GLY A 204 -45.71 28.39 -3.31
CA GLY A 204 -45.52 28.06 -1.89
C GLY A 204 -44.74 29.13 -1.16
#